data_AF-A0A7W2APW0-F1
#
_entry.id   AF-A0A7W2APW0-F1
#
_cell.length_a   1.000
_cell.length_b   1.000
_cell.length_c   1.000
_cell.angle_alpha   90.00
_cell.angle_beta   90.00
_cell.angle_gamma   90.00
#
_symmetry.space_group_name_H-M   'P 1'
#
loop_
_entity.id
_entity.type
_entity.pdbx_description
1 polymer ?
#
loop_
_entity_poly.entity_id
_entity_poly.type
_entity_poly.pdbx_seq_one_letter_code
_entity_poly.pdbx_strand_id
1 'polypeptide(L)'
;MKVFAHGCNINFQESVREMFVPDLKRLFEKALAESDQLLFGKIDLEKQEIIVYGRLKEIVFSEGKNDFVFTYQLQNCPENKEERQKLEELYLSHEACFDIVDEKRGTIPYRVLYVTFMNENSGDETTYFVADERGGSQPLACVAEFWQQVYELGRDIDFEMFGCTAHDLNRYSNRFE
;
A
#
# COMPACT_ATOMS: atom_id res chain seq x y z
N MET A 1 -12.22 -10.97 -8.55
CA MET A 1 -11.74 -10.20 -7.38
C MET A 1 -10.32 -10.60 -7.10
N LYS A 2 -9.37 -9.70 -7.34
CA LYS A 2 -7.94 -9.93 -7.08
C LYS A 2 -7.69 -9.95 -5.56
N VAL A 3 -6.92 -10.93 -5.10
CA VAL A 3 -6.42 -11.03 -3.73
C VAL A 3 -4.92 -10.81 -3.76
N PHE A 4 -4.38 -10.19 -2.72
CA PHE A 4 -2.96 -9.91 -2.59
C PHE A 4 -2.57 -9.75 -1.12
N ALA A 5 -1.28 -9.77 -0.83
CA ALA A 5 -0.79 -9.58 0.53
C ALA A 5 -0.88 -8.12 0.97
N HIS A 6 -1.26 -7.92 2.23
CA HIS A 6 -1.11 -6.65 2.92
C HIS A 6 -0.26 -6.82 4.18
N GLY A 7 0.95 -6.25 4.14
CA GLY A 7 1.84 -6.18 5.28
C GLY A 7 1.51 -4.98 6.16
N CYS A 8 1.45 -5.18 7.46
CA CYS A 8 1.16 -4.14 8.42
C CYS A 8 2.22 -4.17 9.53
N ASN A 9 2.81 -3.01 9.82
CA ASN A 9 3.72 -2.85 10.95
C ASN A 9 3.23 -1.67 11.79
N ILE A 10 2.68 -1.96 12.97
CA ILE A 10 2.20 -0.96 13.91
C ILE A 10 3.08 -1.02 15.15
N ASN A 11 3.93 0.00 15.36
CA ASN A 11 4.85 0.05 16.49
C ASN A 11 5.65 -1.26 16.67
N PHE A 12 6.24 -1.76 15.58
CA PHE A 12 7.03 -3.01 15.54
C PHE A 12 6.22 -4.29 15.74
N GLN A 13 4.89 -4.21 15.67
CA GLN A 13 4.01 -5.37 15.60
C GLN A 13 3.68 -5.66 14.14
N GLU A 14 4.33 -6.69 13.62
CA GLU A 14 4.23 -7.11 12.24
C GLU A 14 3.09 -8.11 12.05
N SER A 15 2.31 -7.93 10.99
CA SER A 15 1.31 -8.89 10.55
C SER A 15 1.18 -8.84 9.05
N VAL A 16 0.80 -9.97 8.45
CA VAL A 16 0.43 -10.05 7.04
C VAL A 16 -0.94 -10.69 6.94
N ARG A 17 -1.79 -10.13 6.09
CA ARG A 17 -3.14 -10.63 5.85
C ARG A 17 -3.50 -10.61 4.37
N GLU A 18 -4.51 -11.39 4.02
CA GLU A 18 -5.22 -11.26 2.76
C GLU A 18 -5.86 -9.87 2.65
N MET A 19 -5.74 -9.26 1.48
CA MET A 19 -6.36 -7.99 1.14
C MET A 19 -7.07 -8.10 -0.20
N PHE A 20 -8.27 -7.51 -0.26
CA PHE A 20 -9.05 -7.38 -1.49
C PHE A 20 -9.06 -5.91 -1.95
N VAL A 21 -9.25 -5.70 -3.24
CA VAL A 21 -9.32 -4.36 -3.84
C VAL A 21 -10.34 -3.44 -3.13
N PRO A 22 -11.55 -3.89 -2.76
CA PRO A 22 -12.49 -3.04 -2.00
C PRO A 22 -11.98 -2.61 -0.62
N ASP A 23 -11.18 -3.44 0.06
CA ASP A 23 -10.65 -3.13 1.38
C ASP A 23 -9.47 -2.15 1.28
N LEU A 24 -8.61 -2.32 0.27
CA LEU A 24 -7.57 -1.32 -0.05
C LEU A 24 -8.19 0.03 -0.42
N LYS A 25 -9.28 0.04 -1.19
CA LYS A 25 -10.03 1.26 -1.51
C LYS A 25 -10.51 1.96 -0.24
N ARG A 26 -11.15 1.23 0.68
CA ARG A 26 -11.60 1.78 1.97
C ARG A 26 -10.44 2.35 2.79
N LEU A 27 -9.27 1.71 2.76
CA LEU A 27 -8.08 2.18 3.47
C LEU A 27 -7.62 3.56 2.95
N PHE A 28 -7.57 3.74 1.63
CA PHE A 28 -7.23 5.02 1.02
C PHE A 28 -8.30 6.09 1.18
N GLU A 29 -9.58 5.72 1.04
CA GLU A 29 -10.71 6.64 1.29
C GLU A 29 -10.68 7.16 2.73
N LYS A 30 -10.38 6.27 3.69
CA LYS A 30 -10.19 6.65 5.09
C LYS A 30 -9.02 7.62 5.25
N ALA A 31 -7.88 7.35 4.63
CA ALA A 31 -6.74 8.26 4.67
C ALA A 31 -7.08 9.65 4.09
N LEU A 32 -7.79 9.70 2.95
CA LEU A 32 -8.24 10.94 2.31
C LEU A 32 -9.25 11.71 3.16
N ALA A 33 -10.06 11.03 3.96
CA ALA A 33 -11.02 11.65 4.86
C ALA A 33 -10.39 12.15 6.17
N GLU A 34 -9.33 11.50 6.65
CA GLU A 34 -8.65 11.83 7.91
C GLU A 34 -7.62 12.95 7.78
N SER A 35 -7.08 13.19 6.58
CA SER A 35 -5.98 14.13 6.35
C SER A 35 -6.33 15.18 5.29
N ASP A 36 -6.10 16.46 5.61
CA ASP A 36 -6.31 17.57 4.66
C ASP A 36 -5.37 17.51 3.44
N GLN A 37 -4.15 17.00 3.65
CA GLN A 37 -3.08 17.00 2.66
C GLN A 37 -2.28 15.70 2.74
N LEU A 38 -2.51 14.82 1.76
CA LEU A 38 -1.73 13.60 1.60
C LEU A 38 -0.66 13.79 0.54
N LEU A 39 0.62 13.69 0.90
CA LEU A 39 1.72 13.54 -0.04
C LEU A 39 1.55 12.24 -0.82
N PHE A 40 1.83 12.32 -2.13
CA PHE A 40 1.85 11.18 -3.04
C PHE A 40 3.13 11.20 -3.86
N GLY A 41 3.70 10.03 -4.07
CA GLY A 41 4.92 9.87 -4.84
C GLY A 41 5.38 8.43 -4.96
N LYS A 42 6.58 8.25 -5.49
CA LYS A 42 7.28 6.96 -5.60
C LYS A 42 8.45 6.89 -4.62
N ILE A 43 8.74 5.68 -4.16
CA ILE A 43 9.93 5.36 -3.39
C ILE A 43 10.70 4.24 -4.08
N ASP A 44 12.01 4.42 -4.22
CA ASP A 44 12.94 3.43 -4.76
C ASP A 44 14.21 3.46 -3.90
N LEU A 45 14.35 2.49 -3.00
CA LEU A 45 15.53 2.43 -2.12
C LEU A 45 16.79 1.93 -2.83
N GLU A 46 16.66 1.16 -3.91
CA GLU A 46 17.83 0.74 -4.70
C GLU A 46 18.49 1.96 -5.34
N LYS A 47 17.67 2.91 -5.82
CA LYS A 47 18.13 4.21 -6.32
C LYS A 47 18.31 5.26 -5.22
N GLN A 48 18.00 4.93 -3.97
CA GLN A 48 17.99 5.85 -2.83
C GLN A 48 17.20 7.14 -3.10
N GLU A 49 16.04 7.00 -3.76
CA GLU A 49 15.26 8.11 -4.27
C GLU A 49 13.82 8.09 -3.73
N ILE A 50 13.34 9.27 -3.31
CA ILE A 50 11.93 9.54 -3.07
C ILE A 50 11.50 10.63 -4.04
N ILE A 51 10.57 10.29 -4.93
CA ILE A 51 10.03 11.21 -5.92
C ILE A 51 8.65 11.65 -5.46
N VAL A 52 8.51 12.90 -5.01
CA VAL A 52 7.22 13.48 -4.61
C VAL A 52 6.53 14.06 -5.83
N TYR A 53 5.36 13.53 -6.18
CA TYR A 53 4.55 14.02 -7.28
C TYR A 53 3.68 15.21 -6.85
N GLY A 54 3.06 15.13 -5.68
CA GLY A 54 2.21 16.20 -5.19
C GLY A 54 1.26 15.73 -4.10
N ARG A 55 0.04 16.26 -4.11
CA ARG A 55 -0.99 15.92 -3.14
C ARG A 55 -2.04 15.00 -3.75
N LEU A 56 -2.24 13.84 -3.16
CA LEU A 56 -3.29 12.91 -3.58
C LEU A 56 -4.66 13.58 -3.43
N LYS A 57 -5.53 13.37 -4.42
CA LYS A 57 -6.92 13.86 -4.43
C LYS A 57 -7.92 12.71 -4.49
N GLU A 58 -7.61 11.69 -5.29
CA GLU A 58 -8.52 10.58 -5.52
C GLU A 58 -7.75 9.33 -5.92
N ILE A 59 -8.30 8.17 -5.59
CA ILE A 59 -7.87 6.89 -6.14
C ILE A 59 -9.09 6.18 -6.71
N VAL A 60 -8.98 5.75 -7.97
CA VAL A 60 -10.04 5.03 -8.68
C VAL A 60 -9.55 3.64 -9.07
N PHE A 61 -10.37 2.64 -8.76
CA PHE A 61 -10.15 1.24 -9.09
C PHE A 61 -11.25 0.80 -10.06
N SER A 62 -10.88 0.21 -11.20
CA SER A 62 -11.83 -0.33 -12.16
C SER A 62 -11.46 -1.75 -12.56
N GLU A 63 -12.07 -2.75 -11.91
CA GLU A 63 -11.85 -4.17 -12.24
C GLU A 63 -12.20 -4.47 -13.70
N GLY A 64 -13.31 -3.93 -14.22
CA GLY A 64 -13.73 -4.18 -15.60
C GLY A 64 -12.82 -3.56 -16.67
N LYS A 65 -12.06 -2.51 -16.33
CA LYS A 65 -11.10 -1.86 -17.23
C LYS A 65 -9.64 -2.20 -16.92
N ASN A 66 -9.41 -2.96 -15.84
CA ASN A 66 -8.09 -3.25 -15.31
C ASN A 66 -7.28 -1.99 -14.93
N ASP A 67 -7.95 -0.93 -14.47
CA ASP A 67 -7.31 0.36 -14.15
C ASP A 67 -7.16 0.56 -12.64
N PHE A 68 -5.97 1.01 -12.23
CA PHE A 68 -5.70 1.66 -10.94
C PHE A 68 -5.18 3.07 -11.22
N VAL A 69 -5.93 4.10 -10.83
CA VAL A 69 -5.62 5.50 -11.14
C VAL A 69 -5.44 6.30 -9.86
N PHE A 70 -4.28 6.95 -9.72
CA PHE A 70 -4.03 7.97 -8.72
C PHE A 70 -4.20 9.35 -9.35
N THR A 71 -5.13 10.15 -8.83
CA THR A 71 -5.26 11.56 -9.22
C THR A 71 -4.60 12.42 -8.16
N TYR A 72 -3.66 13.28 -8.58
CA TYR A 72 -2.90 14.14 -7.67
C TYR A 72 -2.75 15.56 -8.22
N GLN A 73 -2.59 16.52 -7.32
CA GLN A 73 -2.34 17.92 -7.63
C GLN A 73 -0.87 18.26 -7.37
N LEU A 74 -0.20 18.85 -8.36
CA LEU A 74 1.18 19.31 -8.22
C LEU A 74 1.27 20.48 -7.23
N GLN A 75 2.37 20.59 -6.48
CA GLN A 75 2.50 21.66 -5.46
C GLN A 75 2.43 23.08 -6.05
N ASN A 76 2.91 23.26 -7.29
CA ASN A 76 3.02 24.57 -7.95
C ASN A 76 2.06 24.75 -9.13
N CYS A 77 1.14 23.81 -9.36
CA CYS A 77 0.20 23.88 -10.46
C CYS A 77 -1.20 23.47 -9.98
N PRO A 78 -2.26 24.26 -10.26
CA PRO A 78 -3.61 23.89 -9.85
C PRO A 78 -4.15 22.68 -10.62
N GLU A 79 -3.51 22.28 -11.73
CA GLU A 79 -3.90 21.13 -12.52
C GLU A 79 -3.73 19.81 -11.77
N ASN A 80 -4.73 18.95 -11.92
CA ASN A 80 -4.62 17.56 -11.54
C ASN A 80 -3.87 16.79 -12.63
N LYS A 81 -3.03 15.84 -12.21
CA LYS A 81 -2.38 14.84 -13.04
C LYS A 81 -2.83 13.46 -12.58
N GLU A 82 -2.64 12.49 -13.45
CA GLU A 82 -2.96 11.09 -13.19
C GLU A 82 -1.72 10.24 -13.32
N GLU A 83 -1.54 9.30 -12.40
CA GLU A 83 -0.65 8.15 -12.57
C GLU A 83 -1.51 6.91 -12.71
N ARG A 84 -1.26 6.11 -13.75
CA ARG A 84 -2.06 4.93 -14.09
C ARG A 84 -1.20 3.68 -14.00
N GLN A 85 -1.73 2.67 -13.33
CA GLN A 85 -1.17 1.34 -13.24
C GLN A 85 -2.26 0.33 -13.59
N LYS A 86 -1.87 -0.88 -14.01
CA LYS A 86 -2.86 -1.92 -14.20
C LYS A 86 -3.23 -2.55 -12.87
N LEU A 87 -4.51 -2.85 -12.70
CA LEU A 87 -4.96 -3.50 -11.47
C LEU A 87 -4.39 -4.92 -11.35
N GLU A 88 -4.20 -5.65 -12.45
CA GLU A 88 -3.56 -6.96 -12.48
C GLU A 88 -2.11 -6.94 -11.97
N GLU A 89 -1.40 -5.83 -12.19
CA GLU A 89 -0.01 -5.63 -11.76
C GLU A 89 0.10 -5.27 -10.27
N LEU A 90 -1.02 -5.03 -9.57
CA LEU A 90 -1.02 -4.79 -8.13
C LEU A 90 -0.44 -6.02 -7.41
N TYR A 91 0.70 -5.85 -6.76
CA TYR A 91 1.45 -6.96 -6.18
C TYR A 91 1.20 -7.08 -4.68
N LEU A 92 1.44 -5.99 -3.93
CA LEU A 92 1.17 -5.95 -2.50
C LEU A 92 0.90 -4.52 -2.03
N SER A 93 0.39 -4.39 -0.81
CA SER A 93 0.30 -3.10 -0.13
C SER A 93 0.85 -3.19 1.29
N HIS A 94 1.24 -2.05 1.84
CA HIS A 94 1.68 -1.97 3.23
C HIS A 94 1.03 -0.83 3.98
N GLU A 95 0.85 -1.02 5.28
CA GLU A 95 0.54 0.02 6.23
C GLU A 95 1.63 0.05 7.30
N ALA A 96 2.34 1.17 7.40
CA ALA A 96 3.33 1.43 8.43
C ALA A 96 2.81 2.52 9.37
N CYS A 97 2.70 2.22 10.65
CA CYS A 97 2.25 3.17 11.66
C CYS A 97 3.19 3.13 12.87
N PHE A 98 3.87 4.23 13.15
CA PHE A 98 4.79 4.30 14.28
C PHE A 98 4.58 5.59 15.08
N ASP A 99 4.77 5.49 16.39
CA ASP A 99 4.90 6.64 17.26
C ASP A 99 6.28 7.29 17.04
N ILE A 100 6.27 8.49 16.45
CA ILE A 100 7.48 9.27 16.19
C ILE A 100 7.65 10.39 17.21
N VAL A 101 8.89 10.75 17.52
CA VAL A 101 9.20 11.92 18.34
C VAL A 101 9.30 13.15 17.42
N ASP A 102 8.28 13.99 17.45
CA ASP A 102 8.24 15.26 16.72
C ASP A 102 8.71 16.41 17.62
N GLU A 103 9.68 17.22 17.15
CA GLU A 103 10.25 18.32 17.93
C GLU A 103 9.23 19.37 18.37
N LYS A 104 8.14 19.54 17.62
CA LYS A 104 7.12 20.58 17.86
C LYS A 104 5.90 20.05 18.59
N ARG A 105 5.60 18.76 18.44
CA ARG A 105 4.35 18.14 18.89
C ARG A 105 4.53 17.04 19.94
N GLY A 106 5.77 16.66 20.24
CA GLY A 106 6.07 15.52 21.11
C GLY A 106 5.86 14.19 20.38
N THR A 107 5.54 13.15 21.13
CA THR A 107 5.28 11.83 20.54
C THR A 107 3.92 11.80 19.87
N ILE A 108 3.88 11.47 18.57
CA ILE A 108 2.66 11.39 17.78
C ILE A 108 2.64 10.11 16.93
N PRO A 109 1.47 9.48 16.72
CA PRO A 109 1.34 8.41 15.75
C PRO A 109 1.43 8.99 14.33
N TYR A 110 2.23 8.37 13.47
CA TYR A 110 2.36 8.74 12.07
C TYR A 110 2.17 7.52 11.19
N ARG A 111 1.36 7.65 10.13
CA ARG A 111 1.01 6.55 9.22
C ARG A 111 1.50 6.83 7.81
N VAL A 112 2.05 5.81 7.15
CA VAL A 112 2.33 5.79 5.71
C VAL A 112 1.70 4.55 5.10
N LEU A 113 1.02 4.73 3.98
CA LEU A 113 0.49 3.65 3.15
C LEU A 113 1.39 3.47 1.94
N TYR A 114 1.68 2.22 1.58
CA TYR A 114 2.43 1.87 0.38
C TYR A 114 1.61 0.93 -0.50
N VAL A 115 1.77 1.07 -1.81
CA VAL A 115 1.24 0.13 -2.79
C VAL A 115 2.30 -0.15 -3.83
N THR A 116 2.60 -1.44 -4.00
CA THR A 116 3.61 -1.91 -4.94
C THR A 116 2.92 -2.61 -6.11
N PHE A 117 3.35 -2.24 -7.31
CA PHE A 117 2.99 -2.91 -8.55
C PHE A 117 4.21 -3.63 -9.09
N MET A 118 4.01 -4.80 -9.69
CA MET A 118 5.05 -5.58 -10.35
C MET A 118 4.70 -5.73 -11.82
N ASN A 119 5.58 -5.25 -12.69
CA ASN A 119 5.41 -5.42 -14.13
C ASN A 119 5.66 -6.87 -14.52
N GLU A 120 4.64 -7.57 -15.02
CA GLU A 120 4.77 -8.99 -15.36
C GLU A 120 5.80 -9.29 -16.47
N ASN A 121 6.09 -8.32 -17.34
CA ASN A 121 7.00 -8.52 -18.46
C ASN A 121 8.47 -8.26 -18.10
N SER A 122 8.75 -7.22 -17.32
CA SER A 122 10.11 -6.85 -16.94
C SER A 122 10.52 -7.38 -15.55
N GLY A 123 9.56 -7.70 -14.70
CA GLY A 123 9.80 -7.99 -13.28
C GLY A 123 10.10 -6.73 -12.45
N ASP A 124 10.02 -5.54 -13.04
CA ASP A 124 10.28 -4.30 -12.32
C ASP A 124 9.17 -3.98 -11.33
N GLU A 125 9.55 -3.58 -10.13
CA GLU A 125 8.62 -3.11 -9.12
C GLU A 125 8.52 -1.58 -9.11
N THR A 126 7.32 -1.09 -8.84
CA THR A 126 7.06 0.32 -8.60
C THR A 126 6.25 0.47 -7.33
N THR A 127 6.84 1.09 -6.32
CA THR A 127 6.16 1.37 -5.04
C THR A 127 5.76 2.83 -4.95
N TYR A 128 4.47 3.04 -4.73
CA TYR A 128 3.88 4.33 -4.42
C TYR A 128 3.69 4.47 -2.92
N PHE A 129 3.86 5.69 -2.41
CA PHE A 129 3.55 6.02 -1.02
C PHE A 129 2.45 7.08 -0.92
N VAL A 130 1.71 7.04 0.19
CA VAL A 130 0.76 8.06 0.61
C VAL A 130 1.00 8.37 2.09
N ALA A 131 1.24 9.64 2.42
CA ALA A 131 1.58 10.07 3.77
C ALA A 131 0.96 11.43 4.11
N ASP A 132 0.61 11.68 5.37
CA ASP A 132 0.04 12.97 5.79
C ASP A 132 1.12 14.06 5.84
N GLU A 133 1.06 15.03 4.92
CA GLU A 133 2.00 16.16 4.84
C GLU A 133 2.10 16.95 6.14
N ARG A 134 0.99 17.01 6.89
CA ARG A 134 0.86 17.79 8.12
C ARG A 134 0.87 16.92 9.37
N GLY A 135 1.02 15.61 9.23
CA GLY A 135 1.04 14.66 10.34
C GLY A 135 2.22 14.91 11.27
N GLY A 136 3.40 15.19 10.74
CA GLY A 136 4.63 15.47 11.48
C GLY A 136 5.54 16.47 10.78
N SER A 137 6.65 16.85 11.42
CA SER A 137 7.56 17.88 10.92
C SER A 137 8.46 17.40 9.78
N GLN A 138 8.67 16.08 9.65
CA GLN A 138 9.53 15.48 8.63
C GLN A 138 8.83 14.29 7.93
N PRO A 139 7.74 14.54 7.18
CA PRO A 139 6.91 13.47 6.62
C PRO A 139 7.68 12.55 5.66
N LEU A 140 8.60 13.08 4.86
CA LEU A 140 9.40 12.28 3.91
C LEU A 140 10.47 11.42 4.59
N ALA A 141 11.00 11.87 5.73
CA ALA A 141 11.91 11.04 6.53
C ALA A 141 11.15 9.82 7.05
N CYS A 142 9.92 10.01 7.55
CA CYS A 142 9.07 8.90 7.95
C CYS A 142 8.77 7.94 6.80
N VAL A 143 8.49 8.45 5.58
CA VAL A 143 8.31 7.59 4.39
C VAL A 143 9.56 6.73 4.12
N ALA A 144 10.76 7.32 4.14
CA ALA A 144 11.99 6.57 3.90
C ALA A 144 12.23 5.49 4.98
N GLU A 145 12.18 5.89 6.24
CA GLU A 145 12.50 5.03 7.39
C GLU A 145 11.47 3.92 7.57
N PHE A 146 10.18 4.23 7.42
CA PHE A 146 9.13 3.24 7.61
C PHE A 146 9.15 2.19 6.50
N TRP A 147 9.48 2.59 5.28
CA TRP A 147 9.59 1.64 4.18
C TRP A 147 10.66 0.58 4.46
N GLN A 148 11.82 0.95 5.03
CA GLN A 148 12.84 -0.02 5.44
C GLN A 148 12.32 -1.05 6.47
N GLN A 149 11.31 -0.70 7.26
CA GLN A 149 10.72 -1.59 8.27
C GLN A 149 9.61 -2.49 7.72
N VAL A 150 9.05 -2.18 6.56
CA VAL A 150 7.90 -2.92 6.01
C VAL A 150 8.15 -3.56 4.66
N TYR A 151 9.21 -3.19 3.95
CA TYR A 151 9.35 -3.56 2.54
C TYR A 151 9.32 -5.08 2.31
N GLU A 152 9.86 -5.91 3.22
CA GLU A 152 9.84 -7.38 3.10
C GLU A 152 8.52 -8.03 3.55
N LEU A 153 7.67 -7.32 4.30
CA LEU A 153 6.51 -7.93 4.94
C LEU A 153 5.49 -8.40 3.89
N GLY A 154 5.29 -9.72 3.83
CA GLY A 154 4.29 -10.35 2.98
C GLY A 154 4.75 -10.64 1.55
N ARG A 155 6.04 -10.42 1.21
CA ARG A 155 6.59 -10.78 -0.09
C ARG A 155 6.75 -12.29 -0.30
N ASP A 156 6.92 -13.02 0.79
CA ASP A 156 7.04 -14.47 0.83
C ASP A 156 5.70 -15.20 0.95
N ILE A 157 4.59 -14.45 1.00
CA ILE A 157 3.25 -15.00 1.14
C ILE A 157 2.53 -14.94 -0.20
N ASP A 158 2.10 -16.11 -0.66
CA ASP A 158 1.23 -16.26 -1.81
C ASP A 158 -0.13 -16.81 -1.35
N PHE A 159 -1.16 -15.97 -1.46
CA PHE A 159 -2.54 -16.34 -1.17
C PHE A 159 -3.23 -17.04 -2.35
N GLU A 160 -2.58 -17.16 -3.50
CA GLU A 160 -3.02 -18.00 -4.61
C GLU A 160 -2.69 -19.49 -4.37
N MET A 161 -1.83 -19.81 -3.39
CA MET A 161 -1.59 -21.19 -2.99
C MET A 161 -2.84 -21.78 -2.33
N PHE A 162 -3.49 -22.68 -3.08
CA PHE A 162 -4.55 -23.59 -2.65
C PHE A 162 -4.23 -24.27 -1.31
N GLY A 163 -4.61 -23.63 -0.21
CA GLY A 163 -4.79 -24.34 1.06
C GLY A 163 -5.90 -25.35 0.86
N CYS A 164 -5.62 -26.63 1.12
CA CYS A 164 -6.62 -27.70 1.09
C CYS A 164 -7.91 -27.19 1.72
N THR A 165 -8.95 -27.00 0.91
CA THR A 165 -10.26 -26.67 1.44
C THR A 165 -10.63 -27.80 2.41
N ALA A 166 -11.15 -27.48 3.59
CA ALA A 166 -11.66 -28.48 4.53
C ALA A 166 -12.71 -29.43 3.88
N HIS A 167 -13.18 -29.10 2.67
CA HIS A 167 -13.97 -29.95 1.79
C HIS A 167 -13.25 -31.18 1.22
N ASP A 168 -11.91 -31.21 1.12
CA ASP A 168 -11.17 -32.37 0.61
C ASP A 168 -10.93 -33.46 1.66
N LEU A 169 -11.01 -33.12 2.96
CA LEU A 169 -10.98 -34.11 4.04
C LEU A 169 -12.20 -35.03 4.05
N ASN A 170 -13.34 -34.57 3.51
CA ASN A 170 -14.56 -35.37 3.41
C ASN A 170 -14.62 -36.31 2.20
N ARG A 171 -13.66 -36.25 1.26
CA ARG A 171 -13.63 -37.18 0.11
C ARG A 171 -12.96 -38.52 0.41
N TYR A 172 -12.12 -38.59 1.44
CA TYR A 172 -11.43 -39.83 1.80
C TYR A 172 -12.14 -40.65 2.90
N SER A 173 -13.16 -40.08 3.55
CA SER A 173 -13.90 -40.80 4.60
C SER A 173 -15.02 -41.71 4.09
N ASN A 174 -15.35 -41.68 2.78
CA ASN A 174 -16.41 -42.50 2.18
C ASN A 174 -15.91 -43.64 1.26
N ARG A 175 -14.68 -44.13 1.45
CA ARG A 175 -14.16 -45.30 0.72
C ARG A 175 -14.03 -46.57 1.57
N PHE A 176 -14.62 -46.58 2.76
CA PHE A 176 -14.72 -47.77 3.61
C PHE A 176 -16.15 -47.97 4.11
N GLU A 177 -17.09 -48.19 3.19
CA GLU A 177 -18.32 -48.98 3.42
C GLU A 177 -18.64 -49.79 2.16
#